data_AF-A0A946MNJ9-F1
#
_entry.id   AF-A0A946MNJ9-F1
#
_cell.length_a   1.000
_cell.length_b   1.000
_cell.length_c   1.000
_cell.angle_alpha   90.00
_cell.angle_beta   90.00
_cell.angle_gamma   90.00
#
_symmetry.space_group_name_H-M   'P 1'
#
loop_
_entity.id
_entity.type
_entity.pdbx_description
1 polymer ?
#
loop_
_entity_poly.entity_id
_entity_poly.type
_entity_poly.pdbx_seq_one_letter_code
_entity_poly.pdbx_strand_id
1 'polypeptide(L)' 'MWWFIYGLLMGSGLYALGDNASLQWYVWILLSAALLMFSLTIQHYFASLKEMEPIPARRGAIALGTPALILAVVAIVLAL' A
#
# COMPACT_ATOMS: atom_id res chain seq x y z
N MET A 1 12.42 -8.11 4.97
CA MET A 1 11.13 -8.80 4.73
C MET A 1 10.28 -8.06 3.70
N TRP A 2 10.09 -6.73 3.83
CA TRP A 2 9.27 -5.91 2.92
C TRP A 2 9.60 -6.02 1.43
N TRP A 3 10.88 -6.15 1.08
CA TRP A 3 11.37 -6.36 -0.29
C TRP A 3 10.76 -7.60 -0.97
N PHE A 4 10.50 -8.68 -0.21
CA PHE A 4 9.90 -9.89 -0.74
C PHE A 4 8.42 -9.66 -1.08
N ILE A 5 7.69 -8.93 -0.23
CA ILE A 5 6.28 -8.57 -0.46
C ILE A 5 6.16 -7.66 -1.70
N TYR A 6 7.06 -6.68 -1.84
CA TYR A 6 7.09 -5.82 -3.03
C TYR A 6 7.45 -6.58 -4.31
N GLY A 7 8.40 -7.51 -4.23
CA GLY A 7 8.77 -8.38 -5.35
C GLY A 7 7.62 -9.29 -5.80
N LEU A 8 6.86 -9.84 -4.85
CA LEU A 8 5.71 -10.70 -5.13
C LEU A 8 4.55 -9.90 -5.76
N LEU A 9 4.30 -8.69 -5.28
CA LEU A 9 3.33 -7.76 -5.88
C LEU A 9 3.71 -7.38 -7.31
N MET A 10 4.95 -6.94 -7.55
CA MET A 10 5.45 -6.63 -8.89
C MET A 10 5.38 -7.84 -9.83
N GLY A 11 5.78 -9.03 -9.36
CA GLY A 11 5.72 -10.27 -10.13
C GLY A 11 4.29 -10.66 -10.50
N SER A 12 3.34 -10.55 -9.58
CA SER A 12 1.93 -10.82 -9.84
C SER A 12 1.31 -9.82 -10.82
N GLY A 13 1.71 -8.54 -10.74
CA GLY A 13 1.27 -7.49 -11.67
C GLY A 13 1.77 -7.72 -13.10
N LEU A 14 3.03 -8.12 -13.25
CA LEU A 14 3.61 -8.46 -14.55
C LEU A 14 2.96 -9.71 -15.17
N TYR A 15 2.66 -10.72 -14.36
CA TYR A 15 1.94 -11.91 -14.81
C TYR A 15 0.51 -11.57 -15.29
N ALA A 16 -0.19 -10.70 -14.57
CA ALA A 16 -1.55 -10.25 -14.92
C ALA A 16 -1.62 -9.41 -16.22
N LEU A 17 -0.49 -8.89 -16.72
CA LEU A 17 -0.42 -8.17 -17.99
C LEU A 17 -0.21 -9.11 -19.20
N GLY A 18 0.25 -10.34 -18.98
CA GLY A 18 0.61 -11.28 -20.05
C GLY A 18 -0.57 -12.03 -20.68
N ASP A 19 -1.63 -12.28 -19.91
CA ASP A 19 -2.86 -12.93 -20.39
C ASP A 19 -3.94 -11.88 -20.63
N ASN A 20 -4.34 -11.69 -21.90
CA ASN A 20 -5.49 -10.89 -22.36
C ASN A 20 -5.88 -9.77 -21.38
N ALA A 21 -5.06 -8.71 -21.35
CA ALA A 21 -5.14 -7.61 -20.39
C ALA A 21 -6.60 -7.27 -20.06
N SER A 22 -7.05 -7.77 -18.92
CA SER A 22 -8.37 -7.49 -18.38
C SER A 22 -8.58 -5.98 -18.31
N LEU A 23 -9.82 -5.51 -18.48
CA LEU A 23 -10.20 -4.10 -18.31
C LEU A 23 -9.73 -3.51 -16.97
N GLN A 24 -9.37 -4.37 -16.00
CA GLN A 24 -8.93 -4.06 -14.65
C GLN A 24 -7.41 -4.19 -14.40
N TRP A 25 -6.56 -4.15 -15.44
CA TRP A 25 -5.09 -4.22 -15.27
C TRP A 25 -4.51 -3.20 -14.28
N TYR A 26 -5.20 -2.09 -14.00
CA TYR A 26 -4.75 -1.08 -13.04
C TYR A 26 -4.96 -1.49 -11.57
N VAL A 27 -5.77 -2.52 -11.28
CA VAL A 27 -6.10 -2.93 -9.90
C VAL A 27 -4.86 -3.33 -9.11
N TRP A 28 -3.93 -4.07 -9.71
CA TRP A 28 -2.70 -4.49 -9.03
C TRP A 28 -1.78 -3.31 -8.73
N ILE A 29 -1.79 -2.27 -9.57
CA ILE A 29 -1.05 -1.01 -9.33
C ILE A 29 -1.63 -0.30 -8.12
N LEU A 30 -2.96 -0.17 -8.05
CA LEU A 30 -3.64 0.47 -6.92
C LEU A 30 -3.38 -0.29 -5.61
N LEU A 31 -3.45 -1.63 -5.62
CA LEU A 31 -3.11 -2.47 -4.48
C LEU A 31 -1.64 -2.29 -4.06
N SER A 32 -0.71 -2.24 -5.02
CA SER A 32 0.71 -2.03 -4.76
C SER A 32 0.97 -0.65 -4.14
N ALA A 33 0.33 0.39 -4.67
CA ALA A 33 0.42 1.75 -4.14
C ALA A 33 -0.13 1.85 -2.70
N ALA A 34 -1.27 1.21 -2.42
CA ALA A 34 -1.83 1.17 -1.08
C ALA A 34 -0.86 0.47 -0.10
N LEU A 35 -0.25 -0.63 -0.51
CA LEU A 35 0.69 -1.39 0.32
C LEU A 35 1.99 -0.62 0.61
N LEU A 36 2.48 0.16 -0.37
CA LEU A 36 3.59 1.10 -0.18
C LEU A 36 3.22 2.18 0.85
N MET A 37 2.03 2.77 0.74
CA MET A 37 1.57 3.79 1.70
C MET A 37 1.39 3.22 3.11
N PHE A 38 0.88 1.99 3.27
CA PHE A 38 0.84 1.33 4.58
C PHE A 38 2.23 1.13 5.17
N SER A 39 3.19 0.72 4.34
CA SER A 39 4.56 0.51 4.79
C SER A 39 5.22 1.83 5.23
N LEU A 40 4.98 2.93 4.49
CA LEU A 40 5.40 4.28 4.89
C LEU A 40 4.74 4.71 6.20
N THR A 41 3.44 4.43 6.36
CA THR A 41 2.70 4.73 7.59
C THR A 41 3.30 4.02 8.80
N ILE A 42 3.62 2.73 8.65
CA ILE A 42 4.26 1.92 9.69
C ILE A 42 5.65 2.47 10.04
N GLN A 43 6.48 2.73 9.02
CA GLN A 43 7.83 3.28 9.23
C GLN A 43 7.79 4.64 9.93
N HIS A 44 6.93 5.55 9.48
CA HIS A 44 6.74 6.85 10.11
C HIS A 44 6.29 6.71 11.56
N TYR A 45 5.30 5.86 11.83
CA TYR A 45 4.77 5.66 13.18
C TYR A 45 5.85 5.19 14.17
N PHE A 46 6.60 4.15 13.81
CA PHE A 46 7.66 3.62 14.68
C PHE A 46 8.88 4.55 14.78
N ALA A 47 9.20 5.31 13.73
CA ALA A 47 10.23 6.34 13.79
C ALA A 47 9.86 7.44 14.80
N SER A 48 8.65 8.00 14.70
CA SER A 48 8.17 9.02 15.65
C SER A 48 8.12 8.50 17.10
N LEU A 49 7.74 7.23 17.31
CA LEU A 49 7.77 6.65 18.66
C LEU A 49 9.20 6.48 19.19
N LYS A 50 10.17 6.13 18.34
CA LYS A 50 11.58 6.04 18.72
C LYS A 50 12.15 7.41 19.12
N GLU A 51 11.63 8.48 18.54
CA GLU A 51 11.98 9.86 18.85
C GLU A 51 11.17 10.43 20.04
N MET A 52 10.37 9.60 20.73
CA MET A 52 9.51 10.01 21.84
C MET A 52 8.46 11.07 21.46
N GLU A 53 8.01 11.08 20.20
CA GLU A 53 7.02 12.01 19.67
C GLU A 53 5.66 11.33 19.39
N PRO A 54 4.82 11.10 20.42
CA PRO A 54 3.58 10.34 20.27
C PRO A 54 2.48 11.09 19.48
N ILE A 55 2.51 12.43 19.49
CA ILE A 55 1.53 13.25 18.76
C ILE A 55 1.77 13.18 17.24
N PRO A 56 2.98 13.43 16.72
CA PRO A 56 3.33 13.18 15.33
C PRO A 56 3.09 11.73 14.90
N ALA A 57 3.39 10.75 15.75
CA ALA A 57 3.12 9.35 15.45
C ALA A 57 1.65 9.11 15.10
N ARG A 58 0.71 9.54 15.95
CA ARG A 58 -0.73 9.40 15.68
C ARG A 58 -1.19 10.22 14.48
N ARG A 59 -0.74 11.48 14.36
CA ARG A 59 -1.14 12.35 13.26
C ARG A 59 -0.66 11.82 11.91
N GLY A 60 0.58 11.36 11.83
CA GLY A 60 1.13 10.72 10.64
C GLY A 60 0.44 9.41 10.31
N ALA A 61 0.10 8.59 11.31
CA ALA A 61 -0.69 7.37 11.10
C ALA A 61 -2.06 7.65 10.47
N ILE A 62 -2.75 8.70 10.91
CA ILE A 62 -4.04 9.09 10.31
C ILE A 62 -3.84 9.70 8.92
N ALA A 63 -2.89 10.62 8.78
CA ALA A 63 -2.67 11.34 7.52
C ALA A 63 -2.18 10.43 6.38
N LEU A 64 -1.35 9.43 6.68
CA LEU A 64 -0.81 8.49 5.69
C LEU A 64 -1.64 7.21 5.60
N GLY A 65 -2.11 6.70 6.74
CA GLY A 65 -2.83 5.43 6.82
C GLY A 65 -4.27 5.51 6.31
N THR A 66 -4.97 6.64 6.50
CA THR A 66 -6.36 6.78 6.01
C THR A 66 -6.43 6.76 4.48
N PRO A 67 -5.61 7.53 3.74
CA PRO A 67 -5.58 7.43 2.28
C PRO A 67 -5.13 6.03 1.80
N ALA A 68 -4.19 5.38 2.49
CA ALA A 68 -3.77 4.02 2.17
C ALA A 68 -4.94 3.02 2.28
N LEU A 69 -5.74 3.13 3.35
CA LEU A 69 -6.97 2.35 3.58
C LEU A 69 -7.99 2.59 2.48
N ILE A 70 -8.28 3.85 2.15
CA ILE A 70 -9.24 4.21 1.10
C ILE A 70 -8.79 3.63 -0.24
N LEU A 71 -7.51 3.78 -0.59
CA LEU A 71 -6.96 3.27 -1.85
C LEU A 71 -7.05 1.74 -1.93
N ALA A 72 -6.75 1.03 -0.84
CA ALA A 72 -6.90 -0.42 -0.76
C ALA A 72 -8.36 -0.86 -0.94
N VAL A 73 -9.31 -0.21 -0.26
CA VAL A 73 -10.74 -0.51 -0.38
C VAL A 73 -11.22 -0.28 -1.80
N VAL A 74 -10.88 0.86 -2.41
CA VAL A 74 -11.23 1.18 -3.80
C VAL A 74 -10.66 0.12 -4.75
N ALA A 75 -9.39 -0.25 -4.58
CA ALA A 75 -8.76 -1.27 -5.42
C ALA A 75 -9.45 -2.63 -5.29
N ILE A 76 -9.83 -3.04 -4.08
CA ILE A 76 -10.56 -4.29 -3.83
C ILE A 76 -11.95 -4.24 -4.47
N VAL A 77 -12.70 -3.14 -4.29
CA VAL A 77 -14.03 -2.98 -4.88
C VAL A 77 -13.97 -3.02 -6.41
N LEU A 78 -12.94 -2.46 -7.02
CA LEU A 78 -12.72 -2.51 -8.47
C LEU A 78 -12.24 -3.88 -8.97
N ALA A 79 -11.79 -4.76 -8.06
CA ALA A 79 -11.34 -6.12 -8.38
C ALA A 79 -12.46 -7.17 -8.28
N LEU A 80 -13.56 -6.84 -7.60
CA LEU A 80 -14.76 -7.67 -7.46
C LEU A 80 -15.65 -7.57 -8.70
#